data_AF-C5LQ06-F1
#
_entry.id   AF-C5LQ06-F1
#
_cell.length_a   1.000
_cell.length_b   1.000
_cell.length_c   1.000
_cell.angle_alpha   90.00
_cell.angle_beta   90.00
_cell.angle_gamma   90.00
#
_symmetry.space_group_name_H-M   'P 1'
#
loop_
_entity.id
_entity.type
_entity.pdbx_description
1 polymer ?
#
loop_
_entity_poly.entity_id
_entity_poly.type
_entity_poly.pdbx_seq_one_letter_code
_entity_poly.pdbx_strand_id
1 'polypeptide(L)'
;MQFTTQQLRGGARYKPTCRIGNWCEEVELNELRMKEYVSKKDSGDLLVISKQLMLERALQPSVAKFKGNDGILRNGDTVMLRNAATEGFLNANAEDLIPGRKGAAYAVTTGSNPIPCIRNVFAVEVVNASPDAPVCYGDEVRLVLSGFVPDSLHTNAGRNV
;
A
#
# COMPACT_ATOMS: atom_id res chain seq x y z
N MET A 1 -34.23 14.74 8.65
CA MET A 1 -33.94 14.55 10.08
C MET A 1 -34.90 15.42 10.86
N GLN A 2 -35.86 14.81 11.56
CA GLN A 2 -36.77 15.53 12.45
C GLN A 2 -36.15 15.49 13.85
N PHE A 3 -35.72 16.65 14.36
CA PHE A 3 -35.20 16.76 15.72
C PHE A 3 -36.36 16.90 16.70
N THR A 4 -36.27 16.28 17.88
CA THR A 4 -37.31 16.44 18.89
C THR A 4 -37.31 17.87 19.42
N THR A 5 -38.46 18.32 19.91
CA THR A 5 -38.60 19.65 20.55
C THR A 5 -37.60 19.86 21.69
N GLN A 6 -37.21 18.78 22.38
CA GLN A 6 -36.21 18.77 23.43
C GLN A 6 -34.78 18.97 22.89
N GLN A 7 -34.45 18.38 21.73
CA GLN A 7 -33.17 18.60 21.05
C GLN A 7 -33.07 20.00 20.43
N LEU A 8 -34.16 20.52 19.87
CA LEU A 8 -34.22 21.87 19.27
C LEU A 8 -34.09 22.99 20.32
N ARG A 9 -34.61 22.77 21.53
CA ARG A 9 -34.52 23.72 22.65
C ARG A 9 -33.21 23.63 23.45
N GLY A 10 -32.27 22.78 23.03
CA GLY A 10 -30.98 22.61 23.70
C GLY A 10 -31.06 21.87 25.05
N GLY A 11 -32.07 21.02 25.25
CA GLY A 11 -32.20 20.19 26.45
C GLY A 11 -31.11 19.13 26.58
N ALA A 12 -31.03 18.48 27.75
CA ALA A 12 -30.05 17.43 28.03
C ALA A 12 -30.19 16.25 27.04
N ARG A 13 -29.06 15.74 26.53
CA ARG A 13 -29.02 14.55 25.68
C ARG A 13 -28.89 13.30 26.55
N TYR A 14 -29.71 12.30 26.25
CA TYR A 14 -29.71 11.01 26.95
C TYR A 14 -29.26 9.91 26.00
N LYS A 15 -28.72 8.82 26.54
CA LYS A 15 -28.41 7.63 25.74
C LYS A 15 -29.72 6.95 25.28
N PRO A 16 -29.74 6.28 24.11
CA PRO A 16 -30.92 5.56 23.62
C PRO A 16 -31.47 4.52 24.61
N THR A 17 -30.61 3.98 25.48
CA THR A 17 -30.97 3.05 26.57
C THR A 17 -31.99 3.62 27.55
N CYS A 18 -32.01 4.95 27.75
CA CYS A 18 -32.96 5.62 28.65
C CYS A 18 -34.36 5.78 28.04
N ARG A 19 -34.53 5.51 26.74
CA ARG A 19 -35.80 5.63 26.01
C ARG A 19 -36.46 7.01 26.09
N ILE A 20 -35.65 8.06 26.05
CA ILE A 20 -36.11 9.46 26.10
C ILE A 20 -35.88 10.12 24.74
N GLY A 21 -36.84 10.92 24.28
CA GLY A 21 -36.71 11.66 23.02
C GLY A 21 -36.75 10.73 21.80
N ASN A 22 -35.84 10.94 20.85
CA ASN A 22 -35.77 10.17 19.59
C ASN A 22 -35.00 8.85 19.70
N TRP A 23 -35.12 8.19 20.84
CA TRP A 23 -34.34 7.00 21.13
C TRP A 23 -34.62 5.86 20.14
N CYS A 24 -35.84 5.78 19.60
CA CYS A 24 -36.24 4.72 18.68
C CYS A 24 -35.52 4.84 17.33
N GLU A 25 -35.52 6.03 16.73
CA GLU A 25 -34.76 6.27 15.49
C GLU A 25 -33.25 6.14 15.72
N GLU A 26 -32.74 6.55 16.89
CA GLU A 26 -31.31 6.37 17.22
C GLU A 26 -30.93 4.89 17.35
N VAL A 27 -31.81 4.03 17.88
CA VAL A 27 -31.59 2.57 17.91
C VAL A 27 -31.64 1.98 16.51
N GLU A 28 -32.68 2.28 15.74
CA GLU A 28 -32.85 1.77 14.37
C GLU A 28 -31.69 2.18 13.45
N LEU A 29 -31.22 3.42 13.56
CA LEU A 29 -30.06 3.90 12.81
C LEU A 29 -28.77 3.13 13.18
N ASN A 30 -28.59 2.81 14.47
CA ASN A 30 -27.46 2.01 14.91
C ASN A 30 -27.56 0.56 14.41
N GLU A 31 -28.75 -0.03 14.40
CA GLU A 31 -28.99 -1.37 13.86
C GLU A 31 -28.71 -1.42 12.35
N LEU A 32 -29.17 -0.42 11.59
CA LEU A 32 -28.87 -0.30 10.16
C LEU A 32 -27.37 -0.17 9.91
N ARG A 33 -26.67 0.68 10.67
CA ARG A 33 -25.22 0.84 10.57
C ARG A 33 -24.47 -0.46 10.89
N MET A 34 -24.94 -1.21 11.88
CA MET A 34 -24.35 -2.50 12.24
C MET A 34 -24.58 -3.54 11.15
N LYS A 35 -25.78 -3.57 10.55
CA LYS A 35 -26.10 -4.45 9.43
C LYS A 35 -25.24 -4.15 8.20
N GLU A 36 -25.03 -2.88 7.86
CA GLU A 36 -24.10 -2.47 6.80
C GLU A 36 -22.67 -2.89 7.09
N TYR A 37 -22.22 -2.72 8.34
CA TYR A 37 -20.88 -3.14 8.76
C TYR A 37 -20.70 -4.65 8.63
N VAL A 38 -21.64 -5.45 9.11
CA VAL A 38 -21.61 -6.92 9.00
C VAL A 38 -21.63 -7.34 7.53
N SER A 39 -22.51 -6.74 6.71
CA SER A 39 -22.56 -7.02 5.27
C SER A 39 -21.24 -6.73 4.57
N LYS A 40 -20.56 -5.61 4.89
CA LYS A 40 -19.24 -5.25 4.32
C LYS A 40 -18.11 -6.12 4.87
N LYS A 41 -18.23 -6.58 6.12
CA LYS A 41 -17.28 -7.52 6.72
C LYS A 41 -17.36 -8.88 6.04
N ASP A 42 -18.55 -9.39 5.81
CA ASP A 42 -18.79 -10.68 5.17
C ASP A 42 -18.43 -10.64 3.67
N SER A 43 -18.65 -9.52 2.98
CA SER A 43 -18.20 -9.35 1.59
C SER A 43 -16.68 -9.11 1.46
N GLY A 44 -15.99 -8.75 2.55
CA GLY A 44 -14.56 -8.41 2.54
C GLY A 44 -14.23 -7.01 2.04
N ASP A 45 -15.24 -6.17 1.75
CA ASP A 45 -15.07 -4.81 1.20
C ASP A 45 -14.74 -3.76 2.28
N LEU A 46 -14.44 -4.20 3.49
CA LEU A 46 -14.07 -3.29 4.57
C LEU A 46 -12.72 -2.64 4.24
N LEU A 47 -12.69 -1.31 4.18
CA LEU A 47 -11.47 -0.54 3.85
C LEU A 47 -10.26 -0.89 4.72
N VAL A 48 -10.50 -1.31 5.96
CA VAL A 48 -9.46 -1.77 6.88
C VAL A 48 -8.79 -3.03 6.35
N ILE A 49 -9.58 -4.00 5.86
CA ILE A 49 -9.08 -5.26 5.30
C ILE A 49 -8.28 -4.98 4.03
N SER A 50 -8.81 -4.15 3.13
CA SER A 50 -8.11 -3.81 1.89
C SER A 50 -6.76 -3.12 2.15
N LYS A 51 -6.71 -2.19 3.11
CA LYS A 51 -5.47 -1.51 3.50
C LYS A 51 -4.49 -2.44 4.22
N GLN A 52 -4.99 -3.36 5.03
CA GLN A 52 -4.17 -4.37 5.69
C GLN A 52 -3.48 -5.29 4.66
N LEU A 53 -4.23 -5.77 3.67
CA LEU A 53 -3.67 -6.60 2.58
C LEU A 53 -2.61 -5.86 1.77
N MET A 54 -2.85 -4.59 1.42
CA MET A 54 -1.85 -3.74 0.75
C MET A 54 -0.58 -3.60 1.59
N LEU A 55 -0.73 -3.37 2.89
CA LEU A 55 0.39 -3.21 3.81
C LEU A 55 1.18 -4.52 3.96
N GLU A 56 0.48 -5.65 4.10
CA GLU A 56 1.10 -6.97 4.20
C GLU A 56 1.92 -7.31 2.97
N ARG A 57 1.38 -7.07 1.75
CA ARG A 57 2.11 -7.24 0.49
C ARG A 57 3.37 -6.35 0.43
N ALA A 58 3.22 -5.06 0.74
CA ALA A 58 4.33 -4.10 0.67
C ALA A 58 5.45 -4.39 1.69
N LEU A 59 5.10 -4.96 2.85
CA LEU A 59 6.01 -5.28 3.95
C LEU A 59 6.53 -6.71 3.92
N GLN A 60 6.20 -7.51 2.90
CA GLN A 60 6.76 -8.86 2.78
C GLN A 60 8.29 -8.81 2.83
N PRO A 61 8.94 -9.68 3.63
CA PRO A 61 10.38 -9.75 3.70
C PRO A 61 10.97 -9.99 2.32
N SER A 62 11.91 -9.13 1.95
CA SER A 62 12.73 -9.30 0.75
C SER A 62 14.19 -9.42 1.17
N VAL A 63 15.08 -9.76 0.25
CA VAL A 63 16.51 -9.86 0.54
C VAL A 63 17.25 -9.04 -0.50
N ALA A 64 18.04 -8.08 -0.03
CA ALA A 64 19.07 -7.44 -0.85
C ALA A 64 20.18 -8.47 -1.08
N LYS A 65 20.42 -8.83 -2.33
CA LYS A 65 21.36 -9.87 -2.74
C LYS A 65 22.27 -9.32 -3.81
N PHE A 66 23.56 -9.43 -3.55
CA PHE A 66 24.60 -9.35 -4.57
C PHE A 66 24.82 -10.75 -5.13
N LYS A 67 24.96 -10.87 -6.45
CA LYS A 67 25.31 -12.15 -7.10
C LYS A 67 26.76 -12.55 -6.82
N GLY A 68 27.64 -11.56 -6.71
CA GLY A 68 29.05 -11.75 -6.39
C GLY A 68 29.34 -11.58 -4.89
N ASN A 69 30.36 -12.28 -4.40
CA ASN A 69 30.94 -12.08 -3.06
C ASN A 69 32.09 -11.06 -3.07
N ASP A 70 32.28 -10.37 -4.19
CA ASP A 70 33.37 -9.42 -4.47
C ASP A 70 33.04 -7.98 -4.06
N GLY A 71 31.82 -7.72 -3.60
CA GLY A 71 31.36 -6.38 -3.24
C GLY A 71 31.16 -5.46 -4.45
N ILE A 72 31.13 -6.02 -5.65
CA ILE A 72 30.88 -5.29 -6.89
C ILE A 72 29.40 -5.36 -7.21
N LEU A 73 28.79 -4.21 -7.47
CA LEU A 73 27.42 -4.15 -7.95
C LEU A 73 27.35 -4.65 -9.38
N ARG A 74 26.50 -5.63 -9.65
CA ARG A 74 26.30 -6.21 -10.98
C ARG A 74 24.86 -6.03 -11.46
N ASN A 75 24.69 -6.14 -12.77
CA ASN A 75 23.39 -6.10 -13.40
C ASN A 75 22.49 -7.25 -12.88
N GLY A 76 21.32 -6.88 -12.35
CA GLY A 76 20.34 -7.75 -11.73
C GLY A 76 20.54 -8.02 -10.24
N ASP A 77 21.49 -7.33 -9.58
CA ASP A 77 21.59 -7.34 -8.12
C ASP A 77 20.42 -6.58 -7.48
N THR A 78 20.03 -6.98 -6.27
CA THR A 78 18.99 -6.30 -5.49
C THR A 78 19.59 -5.53 -4.32
N VAL A 79 19.29 -4.25 -4.23
CA VAL A 79 19.89 -3.33 -3.26
C VAL A 79 18.85 -2.46 -2.56
N MET A 80 19.25 -1.91 -1.42
CA MET A 80 18.52 -0.84 -0.73
C MET A 80 19.29 0.47 -0.90
N LEU A 81 18.57 1.56 -1.08
CA LEU A 81 19.16 2.89 -1.22
C LEU A 81 18.96 3.68 0.05
N ARG A 82 20.08 4.06 0.69
CA ARG A 82 20.09 4.91 1.88
C ARG A 82 20.60 6.29 1.51
N ASN A 83 19.85 7.32 1.90
CA ASN A 83 20.29 8.69 1.82
C ASN A 83 21.25 8.99 2.99
N ALA A 84 22.48 9.39 2.69
CA ALA A 84 23.50 9.64 3.71
C ALA A 84 23.24 10.90 4.57
N ALA A 85 22.47 11.88 4.07
CA ALA A 85 22.20 13.12 4.80
C ALA A 85 21.02 12.98 5.79
N THR A 86 19.97 12.25 5.38
CA THR A 86 18.76 12.08 6.21
C THR A 86 18.69 10.71 6.89
N GLU A 87 19.59 9.80 6.56
CA GLU A 87 19.60 8.40 7.01
C GLU A 87 18.32 7.63 6.66
N GLY A 88 17.60 8.11 5.66
CA GLY A 88 16.36 7.52 5.18
C GLY A 88 16.60 6.54 4.05
N PHE A 89 15.85 5.45 4.03
CA PHE A 89 15.81 4.48 2.94
C PHE A 89 14.74 4.85 1.92
N LEU A 90 15.05 4.67 0.64
CA LEU A 90 14.09 4.84 -0.44
C LEU A 90 13.02 3.76 -0.38
N ASN A 91 11.75 4.17 -0.40
CA ASN A 91 10.59 3.29 -0.41
C ASN A 91 9.68 3.69 -1.56
N ALA A 92 9.08 2.72 -2.24
CA ALA A 92 8.05 2.98 -3.24
C ALA A 92 6.81 2.13 -2.95
N ASN A 93 5.64 2.75 -3.10
CA ASN A 93 4.36 2.06 -2.90
C ASN A 93 3.68 1.86 -4.26
N ALA A 94 3.77 0.64 -4.78
CA ALA A 94 3.23 0.32 -6.09
C ALA A 94 1.71 0.02 -6.08
N GLU A 95 1.07 -0.02 -4.90
CA GLU A 95 -0.39 -0.10 -4.77
C GLU A 95 -1.06 1.29 -4.85
N ASP A 96 -0.28 2.38 -4.69
CA ASP A 96 -0.80 3.74 -4.66
C ASP A 96 -0.52 4.48 -5.97
N LEU A 97 -1.36 4.17 -6.96
CA LEU A 97 -1.32 4.82 -8.27
C LEU A 97 -1.74 6.28 -8.14
N ILE A 98 -0.90 7.20 -8.62
CA ILE A 98 -1.19 8.63 -8.63
C ILE A 98 -2.12 8.91 -9.83
N PRO A 99 -3.38 9.32 -9.61
CA PRO A 99 -4.31 9.61 -10.68
C PRO A 99 -3.89 10.87 -11.45
N GLY A 100 -4.22 10.93 -12.74
CA GLY A 100 -4.05 12.14 -13.56
C GLY A 100 -2.67 12.31 -14.22
N ARG A 101 -1.76 11.33 -14.10
CA ARG A 101 -0.52 11.29 -14.90
C ARG A 101 -0.68 10.43 -16.14
N LYS A 102 0.04 10.78 -17.22
CA LYS A 102 0.14 9.94 -18.43
C LYS A 102 1.00 8.71 -18.09
N GLY A 103 0.37 7.57 -17.87
CA GLY A 103 1.01 6.30 -17.52
C GLY A 103 0.93 5.96 -16.03
N ALA A 104 1.38 4.76 -15.69
CA ALA A 104 1.41 4.30 -14.30
C ALA A 104 2.52 5.02 -13.52
N ALA A 105 2.13 5.90 -12.60
CA ALA A 105 3.05 6.64 -11.75
C ALA A 105 2.72 6.36 -10.28
N TYR A 106 3.74 6.07 -9.49
CA TYR A 106 3.60 5.69 -8.09
C TYR A 106 4.39 6.64 -7.20
N ALA A 107 3.93 6.80 -5.96
CA ALA A 107 4.63 7.61 -4.98
C ALA A 107 5.91 6.90 -4.49
N VAL A 108 7.01 7.65 -4.47
CA VAL A 108 8.29 7.24 -3.90
C VAL A 108 8.60 8.18 -2.75
N THR A 109 8.93 7.62 -1.59
CA THR A 109 9.15 8.34 -0.34
C THR A 109 10.41 7.84 0.36
N THR A 110 10.88 8.58 1.35
CA THR A 110 11.96 8.13 2.24
C THR A 110 11.38 7.71 3.58
N GLY A 111 11.98 6.70 4.22
CA GLY A 111 11.55 6.21 5.52
C GLY A 111 12.71 5.62 6.32
N SER A 112 12.59 5.53 7.63
CA SER A 112 13.68 5.13 8.53
C SER A 112 13.82 3.63 8.74
N ASN A 113 13.01 2.79 8.08
CA ASN A 113 13.03 1.34 8.29
C ASN A 113 14.24 0.69 7.61
N PRO A 114 15.19 0.09 8.36
CA PRO A 114 16.36 -0.57 7.79
C PRO A 114 16.08 -2.01 7.33
N ILE A 115 14.90 -2.56 7.60
CA ILE A 115 14.57 -3.94 7.29
C ILE A 115 14.25 -4.09 5.79
N PRO A 116 14.93 -4.98 5.05
CA PRO A 116 14.63 -5.23 3.64
C PRO A 116 13.22 -5.82 3.44
N CYS A 117 12.42 -5.18 2.61
CA CYS A 117 11.06 -5.55 2.25
C CYS A 117 10.78 -5.19 0.77
N ILE A 118 9.72 -5.75 0.18
CA ILE A 118 9.42 -5.53 -1.24
C ILE A 118 9.38 -4.04 -1.61
N ARG A 119 8.84 -3.18 -0.73
CA ARG A 119 8.75 -1.74 -0.99
C ARG A 119 10.09 -0.97 -1.00
N ASN A 120 11.17 -1.53 -0.46
CA ASN A 120 12.45 -0.82 -0.28
C ASN A 120 13.67 -1.50 -0.94
N VAL A 121 13.45 -2.67 -1.56
CA VAL A 121 14.45 -3.39 -2.32
C VAL A 121 14.23 -3.14 -3.81
N PHE A 122 15.28 -2.72 -4.50
CA PHE A 122 15.27 -2.43 -5.93
C PHE A 122 16.29 -3.31 -6.65
N ALA A 123 15.88 -3.92 -7.76
CA ALA A 123 16.79 -4.52 -8.72
C ALA A 123 17.46 -3.43 -9.56
N VAL A 124 18.78 -3.55 -9.73
CA VAL A 124 19.56 -2.66 -10.57
C VAL A 124 19.63 -3.26 -11.98
N GLU A 125 19.18 -2.51 -12.97
CA GLU A 125 19.24 -2.88 -14.38
C GLU A 125 20.07 -1.85 -15.15
N VAL A 126 21.11 -2.28 -15.84
CA VAL A 126 21.92 -1.39 -16.69
C VAL A 126 21.38 -1.38 -18.12
N VAL A 127 21.23 -0.19 -18.70
CA VAL A 127 20.73 -0.02 -20.07
C VAL A 127 21.78 -0.59 -21.05
N ASN A 128 21.40 -1.61 -21.84
CA ASN A 128 22.24 -2.30 -22.83
C ASN A 128 23.42 -3.14 -22.31
N ALA A 129 23.45 -3.52 -21.04
CA ALA A 129 24.51 -4.39 -20.53
C ALA A 129 24.19 -5.88 -20.67
N SER A 130 25.23 -6.70 -20.74
CA SER A 130 25.08 -8.15 -20.61
C SER A 130 24.58 -8.53 -19.21
N PRO A 131 23.93 -9.70 -19.07
CA PRO A 131 23.64 -10.25 -17.75
C PRO A 131 24.93 -10.37 -16.94
N ASP A 132 24.89 -9.99 -15.66
CA ASP A 132 26.02 -10.10 -14.72
C ASP A 132 27.22 -9.18 -15.00
N ALA A 133 27.09 -8.20 -15.92
CA ALA A 133 28.10 -7.16 -16.08
C ALA A 133 28.23 -6.32 -14.80
N PRO A 134 29.46 -5.92 -14.42
CA PRO A 134 29.66 -4.95 -13.34
C PRO A 134 29.07 -3.59 -13.74
N VAL A 135 28.46 -2.90 -12.77
CA VAL A 135 27.94 -1.55 -12.94
C VAL A 135 29.07 -0.55 -12.72
N CYS A 136 29.36 0.27 -13.73
CA CYS A 136 30.40 1.28 -13.69
C CYS A 136 29.84 2.69 -13.47
N TYR A 137 30.68 3.60 -12.99
CA TYR A 137 30.33 5.01 -12.91
C TYR A 137 30.14 5.59 -14.31
N GLY A 138 29.04 6.30 -14.52
CA GLY A 138 28.66 6.87 -15.81
C GLY A 138 27.70 6.00 -16.62
N ASP A 139 27.44 4.76 -16.17
CA ASP A 139 26.44 3.91 -16.81
C ASP A 139 25.03 4.42 -16.56
N GLU A 140 24.17 4.32 -17.59
CA GLU A 140 22.75 4.56 -17.44
C GLU A 140 22.10 3.36 -16.76
N VAL A 141 21.57 3.58 -15.56
CA VAL A 141 20.94 2.54 -14.74
C VAL A 141 19.47 2.83 -14.48
N ARG A 142 18.69 1.76 -14.41
CA ARG A 142 17.30 1.74 -14.00
C ARG A 142 17.18 0.98 -12.69
N LEU A 143 16.35 1.51 -11.80
CA LEU A 143 15.99 0.85 -10.55
C LEU A 143 14.57 0.31 -10.70
N VAL A 144 14.43 -1.00 -10.59
CA VAL A 144 13.15 -1.69 -10.74
C VAL A 144 12.74 -2.26 -9.39
N LEU A 145 11.51 -2.01 -8.96
CA LEU A 145 11.03 -2.56 -7.70
C LEU A 145 10.80 -4.07 -7.88
N SER A 146 11.62 -4.89 -7.21
CA SER A 146 11.61 -6.34 -7.37
C SER A 146 10.58 -6.97 -6.44
N GLY A 147 9.64 -7.73 -7.00
CA GLY A 147 8.61 -8.45 -6.25
C GLY A 147 7.21 -7.86 -6.34
N PHE A 148 7.03 -6.69 -6.97
CA PHE A 148 5.70 -6.19 -7.30
C PHE A 148 5.32 -6.63 -8.72
N VAL A 149 4.61 -7.76 -8.82
CA VAL A 149 3.89 -8.11 -10.05
C VAL A 149 2.51 -7.48 -9.92
N PRO A 150 2.17 -6.42 -10.68
CA PRO A 150 0.82 -5.91 -10.69
C PRO A 150 -0.12 -7.00 -11.23
N ASP A 151 -1.23 -7.27 -10.53
CA ASP A 151 -2.23 -8.29 -10.89
C ASP A 151 -2.73 -8.19 -12.35
N SER A 152 -2.49 -7.06 -13.02
CA SER A 152 -2.76 -6.84 -14.46
C SER A 152 -1.99 -7.75 -15.43
N LEU A 153 -0.93 -8.46 -14.99
CA LEU A 153 -0.20 -9.40 -15.85
C LEU A 153 -0.75 -10.84 -15.82
N HIS A 154 -1.75 -11.14 -14.97
CA HIS A 154 -2.36 -12.48 -14.90
C HIS A 154 -3.48 -12.75 -15.92
N THR A 155 -3.82 -11.81 -16.80
CA THR A 155 -5.02 -11.94 -17.67
C THR A 155 -4.79 -12.26 -19.16
N ASN A 156 -3.57 -12.58 -19.62
CA ASN A 156 -3.36 -12.90 -21.05
C ASN A 156 -2.48 -14.14 -21.35
N ALA A 157 -2.52 -15.15 -20.49
CA ALA A 157 -1.95 -16.47 -20.80
C ALA A 157 -2.94 -17.57 -20.44
N GLY A 158 -3.76 -18.00 -21.40
CA GLY A 158 -4.53 -19.24 -21.30
C GLY A 158 -6.05 -19.12 -21.40
N ARG A 159 -6.56 -18.58 -22.51
CA ARG A 159 -7.88 -18.95 -23.04
C ARG A 159 -7.84 -18.94 -24.56
N ASN A 160 -7.14 -19.92 -25.11
CA ASN A 160 -7.28 -20.43 -26.47
C ASN A 160 -7.14 -21.94 -26.36
N VAL A 161 -8.26 -22.64 -26.10
CA VAL A 161 -8.83 -23.81 -26.81
C VAL A 161 -10.26 -23.95 -26.30
#